data_AF-A0A2E6LXV9-F1
#
_entry.id   AF-A0A2E6LXV9-F1
#
_cell.length_a   1.000
_cell.length_b   1.000
_cell.length_c   1.000
_cell.angle_alpha   90.00
_cell.angle_beta   90.00
_cell.angle_gamma   90.00
#
_symmetry.space_group_name_H-M   'P 1'
#
loop_
_entity.id
_entity.type
_entity.pdbx_description
1 polymer ?
#
loop_
_entity_poly.entity_id
_entity_poly.type
_entity_poly.pdbx_seq_one_letter_code
_entity_poly.pdbx_strand_id
1 'polypeptide(L)'
;MLDPRDNHHDSLQEPWSQDNTQALASTMNIAWTNELQAWVNATRAFYMEFDHSPNTRVLIKYLKTHVSVDITSMTLQIHLSGNPALILAQLAGIPKPKQCF
;
A
#
# COMPACT_ATOMS: atom_id res chain seq x y z
N MET A 1 21.96 -28.02 -6.87
CA MET A 1 20.85 -28.03 -7.82
C MET A 1 19.62 -27.60 -7.03
N LEU A 2 19.37 -26.28 -6.95
CA LEU A 2 18.23 -25.74 -6.19
C LEU A 2 16.97 -25.88 -7.05
N ASP A 3 15.88 -26.37 -6.45
CA ASP A 3 14.57 -26.41 -7.06
C ASP A 3 14.13 -25.01 -7.53
N PRO A 4 13.78 -24.80 -8.82
CA PRO A 4 13.42 -23.49 -9.36
C PRO A 4 11.97 -23.08 -9.05
N ARG A 5 11.34 -23.64 -8.00
CA ARG A 5 9.90 -23.49 -7.73
C ARG A 5 9.54 -22.82 -6.41
N ASP A 6 10.50 -22.47 -5.58
CA ASP A 6 10.23 -21.79 -4.32
C ASP A 6 11.16 -20.58 -4.19
N ASN A 7 10.72 -19.46 -4.76
CA ASN A 7 11.29 -18.16 -4.44
C ASN A 7 10.17 -17.11 -4.46
N HIS A 8 9.12 -17.33 -3.69
CA HIS A 8 8.24 -16.25 -3.23
C HIS A 8 8.95 -15.51 -2.09
N HIS A 9 10.12 -14.98 -2.39
CA HIS A 9 10.76 -13.97 -1.55
C HIS A 9 9.97 -12.68 -1.82
N ASP A 10 8.82 -12.53 -1.16
CA ASP A 10 8.08 -11.27 -1.04
C ASP A 10 8.90 -10.28 -0.18
N SER A 11 10.20 -10.15 -0.44
CA SER A 11 11.03 -9.15 0.21
C SER A 11 10.55 -7.78 -0.22
N LEU A 12 10.38 -6.90 0.76
CA LEU A 12 10.27 -5.45 0.58
C LEU A 12 11.19 -5.03 -0.58
N GLN A 13 10.61 -4.43 -1.63
CA GLN A 13 11.41 -3.94 -2.75
C GLN A 13 12.19 -2.72 -2.25
N GLU A 14 13.40 -2.96 -1.74
CA GLU A 14 14.29 -1.88 -1.33
C GLU A 14 15.00 -1.23 -2.52
N PRO A 15 15.28 0.09 -2.44
CA PRO A 15 14.93 0.97 -1.31
C PRO A 15 13.64 1.76 -1.61
N TRP A 16 12.63 1.55 -0.76
CA TRP A 16 11.52 2.49 -0.66
C TRP A 16 12.04 3.83 -0.11
N SER A 17 11.81 4.91 -0.85
CA SER A 17 12.17 6.27 -0.45
C SER A 17 10.98 7.19 -0.61
N GLN A 18 10.87 8.20 0.26
CA GLN A 18 9.81 9.19 0.17
C GLN A 18 9.82 9.92 -1.18
N ASP A 19 11.00 10.29 -1.69
CA ASP A 19 11.16 10.95 -2.99
C ASP A 19 10.67 10.07 -4.16
N ASN A 20 11.05 8.79 -4.18
CA ASN A 20 10.59 7.83 -5.19
C ASN A 20 9.06 7.66 -5.13
N THR A 21 8.50 7.62 -3.93
CA THR A 21 7.07 7.45 -3.73
C THR A 21 6.29 8.69 -4.18
N GLN A 22 6.80 9.88 -3.88
CA GLN A 22 6.23 11.13 -4.35
C GLN A 22 6.28 11.24 -5.87
N ALA A 23 7.40 10.85 -6.49
CA ALA A 23 7.51 10.79 -7.94
C ALA A 23 6.50 9.80 -8.53
N LEU A 24 6.37 8.61 -7.94
CA LEU A 24 5.41 7.59 -8.36
C LEU A 24 3.95 8.08 -8.24
N ALA A 25 3.58 8.68 -7.11
CA ALA A 25 2.26 9.28 -6.92
C ALA A 25 1.97 10.33 -8.01
N SER A 26 2.97 11.16 -8.34
CA SER A 26 2.86 12.16 -9.40
C SER A 26 2.62 11.52 -10.78
N THR A 27 3.29 10.40 -11.10
CA THR A 27 3.04 9.66 -12.35
C THR A 27 1.63 9.05 -12.43
N MET A 28 1.03 8.74 -11.28
CA MET A 28 -0.34 8.22 -11.17
C MET A 28 -1.39 9.33 -11.09
N ASN A 29 -0.97 10.61 -11.19
CA ASN A 29 -1.82 11.79 -11.03
C ASN A 29 -2.51 11.85 -9.66
N ILE A 30 -1.81 11.41 -8.61
CA ILE A 30 -2.27 11.40 -7.23
C ILE A 30 -1.55 12.50 -6.46
N ALA A 31 -2.31 13.29 -5.70
CA ALA A 31 -1.75 14.34 -4.86
C ALA A 31 -0.98 13.76 -3.67
N TRP A 32 0.29 14.16 -3.51
CA TRP A 32 1.14 13.76 -2.37
C TRP A 32 0.81 14.54 -1.09
N THR A 33 -0.41 14.35 -0.56
CA THR A 33 -0.90 15.04 0.64
C THR A 33 -0.46 14.35 1.93
N ASN A 34 -0.62 15.03 3.07
CA ASN A 34 -0.35 14.46 4.39
C ASN A 34 -1.21 13.22 4.67
N GLU A 35 -2.45 13.20 4.16
CA GLU A 35 -3.35 12.05 4.28
C GLU A 35 -2.80 10.85 3.52
N LEU A 36 -2.35 11.05 2.28
CA LEU A 36 -1.76 9.98 1.48
C LEU A 36 -0.49 9.44 2.13
N GLN A 37 0.38 10.31 2.63
CA GLN A 37 1.57 9.93 3.37
C GLN A 37 1.22 9.07 4.59
N ALA A 38 0.19 9.45 5.36
CA ALA A 38 -0.29 8.67 6.49
C ALA A 38 -0.80 7.28 6.05
N TRP A 39 -1.54 7.19 4.94
CA TRP A 39 -2.03 5.91 4.42
C TRP A 39 -0.91 5.01 3.93
N VAL A 40 0.07 5.56 3.22
CA VAL A 40 1.25 4.81 2.74
C VAL A 40 2.06 4.28 3.92
N ASN A 41 2.34 5.13 4.90
CA ASN A 41 3.08 4.74 6.11
C ASN A 41 2.33 3.68 6.91
N ALA A 42 1.01 3.82 7.08
CA ALA A 42 0.18 2.81 7.74
C ALA A 42 0.16 1.48 6.97
N THR A 43 0.09 1.52 5.64
CA THR A 43 0.14 0.32 4.78
C THR A 43 1.48 -0.40 4.91
N ARG A 44 2.57 0.37 4.96
CA ARG A 44 3.92 -0.17 5.19
C ARG A 44 4.06 -0.77 6.59
N ALA A 45 3.53 -0.11 7.61
CA ALA A 45 3.51 -0.64 8.98
C ALA A 45 2.73 -1.95 9.07
N PHE A 46 1.57 -2.04 8.42
CA PHE A 46 0.81 -3.29 8.33
C PHE A 46 1.66 -4.42 7.73
N TYR A 47 2.35 -4.14 6.63
CA TYR A 47 3.23 -5.14 6.01
C TYR A 47 4.36 -5.57 6.95
N MET A 48 4.98 -4.64 7.66
CA MET A 48 6.04 -4.96 8.62
C MET A 48 5.53 -5.78 9.82
N GLU A 49 4.27 -5.60 10.21
CA GLU A 49 3.67 -6.30 11.35
C GLU A 49 3.13 -7.69 10.97
N PHE A 50 2.53 -7.82 9.78
CA PHE A 50 1.84 -9.04 9.35
C PHE A 50 2.60 -9.83 8.26
N ASP A 51 3.68 -9.30 7.68
CA ASP A 51 4.44 -9.85 6.55
C ASP A 51 3.56 -10.19 5.33
N HIS A 52 2.43 -9.50 5.20
CA HIS A 52 1.42 -9.74 4.18
C HIS A 52 0.83 -8.42 3.69
N SER A 53 0.52 -8.34 2.41
CA SER A 53 -0.15 -7.18 1.84
C SER A 53 -1.65 -7.20 2.15
N PRO A 54 -2.23 -6.10 2.68
CA PRO A 54 -3.63 -6.08 3.06
C PRO A 54 -4.52 -6.07 1.82
N ASN A 55 -5.66 -6.76 1.88
CA ASN A 55 -6.76 -6.54 0.93
C ASN A 55 -7.50 -5.24 1.26
N THR A 56 -8.39 -4.78 0.39
CA THR A 56 -9.14 -3.52 0.55
C THR A 56 -9.92 -3.43 1.87
N ARG A 57 -10.53 -4.52 2.35
CA ARG A 57 -11.30 -4.52 3.60
C ARG A 57 -10.40 -4.37 4.83
N VAL A 58 -9.32 -5.16 4.87
CA VAL A 58 -8.35 -5.13 5.97
C VAL A 58 -7.62 -3.79 6.00
N LEU A 59 -7.25 -3.27 4.82
CA LEU A 59 -6.62 -1.96 4.68
C LEU A 59 -7.52 -0.85 5.23
N ILE A 60 -8.78 -0.78 4.81
CA ILE A 60 -9.72 0.23 5.34
C ILE A 60 -9.83 0.10 6.85
N LYS A 61 -9.99 -1.12 7.39
CA LYS A 61 -10.07 -1.33 8.84
C LYS A 61 -8.81 -0.81 9.56
N TYR A 62 -7.63 -1.14 9.03
CA TYR A 62 -6.37 -0.71 9.61
C TYR A 62 -6.20 0.82 9.54
N LEU A 63 -6.49 1.44 8.41
CA LEU A 63 -6.47 2.90 8.25
C LEU A 63 -7.45 3.60 9.20
N LYS A 64 -8.62 3.01 9.44
CA LYS A 64 -9.59 3.54 10.41
C LYS A 64 -9.07 3.55 11.84
N THR A 65 -8.28 2.55 12.19
CA THR A 65 -7.69 2.42 13.54
C THR A 65 -6.44 3.29 13.71
N HIS A 66 -5.60 3.41 12.69
CA HIS A 66 -4.27 4.05 12.80
C HIS A 66 -4.20 5.48 12.23
N VAL A 67 -5.11 5.87 11.34
CA VAL A 67 -5.09 7.18 10.69
C VAL A 67 -6.32 8.01 11.03
N SER A 68 -7.52 7.56 10.67
CA SER A 68 -8.77 8.25 11.03
C SER A 68 -10.00 7.37 10.83
N VAL A 69 -10.93 7.42 11.78
CA VAL A 69 -12.19 6.64 11.76
C VAL A 69 -13.10 6.99 10.57
N ASP A 70 -12.92 8.15 9.95
CA ASP A 70 -13.72 8.61 8.80
C ASP A 70 -13.28 8.01 7.46
N ILE A 71 -12.20 7.22 7.46
CA ILE A 71 -11.70 6.58 6.24
C ILE A 71 -12.68 5.49 5.79
N THR A 72 -13.17 5.64 4.56
CA THR A 72 -14.06 4.67 3.90
C THR A 72 -13.54 4.36 2.50
N SER A 73 -14.13 3.34 1.84
CA SER A 73 -13.77 3.04 0.45
C SER A 73 -14.01 4.23 -0.47
N MET A 74 -15.04 5.04 -0.21
CA MET A 74 -15.36 6.24 -0.98
C MET A 74 -14.27 7.29 -0.79
N THR A 75 -13.85 7.54 0.46
CA THR A 75 -12.73 8.46 0.77
C THR A 75 -11.49 8.06 -0.01
N LEU A 76 -11.13 6.78 -0.02
CA LEU A 76 -9.96 6.32 -0.77
C LEU A 76 -10.13 6.47 -2.28
N GLN A 77 -11.31 6.16 -2.83
CA GLN A 77 -11.58 6.29 -4.27
C GLN A 77 -11.58 7.75 -4.76
N ILE A 78 -11.97 8.71 -3.92
CA ILE A 78 -11.92 10.14 -4.26
C ILE A 78 -10.46 10.60 -4.41
N HIS A 79 -9.57 10.11 -3.56
CA HIS A 79 -8.16 10.51 -3.57
C HIS A 79 -7.29 9.65 -4.49
N LEU A 80 -7.67 8.40 -4.73
CA LEU A 80 -6.91 7.41 -5.49
C LEU A 80 -7.71 6.99 -6.73
N SER A 81 -7.19 7.31 -7.91
CA SER A 81 -7.82 6.93 -9.18
C SER A 81 -7.50 5.46 -9.51
N GLY A 82 -8.34 4.54 -9.04
CA GLY A 82 -8.23 3.11 -9.31
C GLY A 82 -8.47 2.24 -8.08
N ASN A 83 -7.75 1.12 -7.98
CA ASN A 83 -7.83 0.25 -6.81
C ASN A 83 -6.95 0.80 -5.67
N PRO A 84 -7.54 1.27 -4.55
CA PRO A 84 -6.80 1.93 -3.49
C PRO A 84 -5.79 1.00 -2.81
N ALA A 85 -6.09 -0.29 -2.67
CA ALA A 85 -5.17 -1.25 -2.05
C ALA A 85 -3.94 -1.50 -2.94
N LEU A 86 -4.13 -1.61 -4.27
CA LEU A 86 -3.03 -1.76 -5.21
C LEU A 86 -2.16 -0.51 -5.30
N ILE A 87 -2.78 0.66 -5.29
CA ILE A 87 -2.07 1.93 -5.35
C ILE A 87 -1.25 2.14 -4.07
N LEU A 88 -1.87 1.96 -2.90
CA LEU A 88 -1.17 2.10 -1.62
C LEU A 88 -0.08 1.05 -1.44
N ALA A 89 -0.28 -0.19 -1.90
CA ALA A 89 0.75 -1.22 -1.87
C ALA A 89 1.98 -0.84 -2.74
N GLN A 90 1.73 -0.33 -3.96
CA GLN A 90 2.79 0.17 -4.83
C GLN A 90 3.53 1.36 -4.22
N LEU A 91 2.79 2.34 -3.69
CA LEU A 91 3.38 3.49 -3.01
C LEU A 91 4.14 3.10 -1.74
N ALA A 92 3.70 2.08 -1.01
CA ALA A 92 4.39 1.57 0.18
C ALA A 92 5.63 0.71 -0.16
N GLY A 93 5.86 0.40 -1.44
CA GLY A 93 6.96 -0.47 -1.87
C GLY A 93 6.80 -1.93 -1.41
N ILE A 94 5.57 -2.36 -1.18
CA ILE A 94 5.24 -3.73 -0.74
C ILE A 94 4.73 -4.54 -1.93
N PRO A 95 4.87 -5.88 -1.90
CA PRO A 95 4.39 -6.73 -2.99
C PRO A 95 2.88 -6.61 -3.19
N LYS A 96 2.43 -6.92 -4.41
CA LYS A 96 1.02 -6.83 -4.75
C LYS A 96 0.20 -7.80 -3.88
N PRO A 97 -0.97 -7.39 -3.36
CA PRO A 97 -1.85 -8.28 -2.61
C PRO A 97 -2.23 -9.51 -3.46
N LYS A 98 -1.92 -10.70 -2.94
CA LYS A 98 -2.18 -11.99 -3.60
C LYS A 98 -3.67 -12.27 -3.83
N GLN A 99 -4.57 -11.58 -3.11
CA GLN A 99 -6.02 -11.70 -3.26
C GLN A 99 -6.68 -10.34 -3.53
N CYS A 100 -6.89 -10.05 -4.81
CA CYS A 100 -7.89 -9.09 -5.29
C CYS A 100 -9.17 -9.87 -5.63
N PHE A 101 -9.98 -10.23 -4.63
CA PHE A 101 -11.34 -10.76 -4.85
C PHE A 101 -12.36 -9.64 -4.78
#